data_AF-A0A5K1CJY6-F1
#
_entry.id   AF-A0A5K1CJY6-F1
#
_cell.length_a   1.000
_cell.length_b   1.000
_cell.length_c   1.000
_cell.angle_alpha   90.00
_cell.angle_beta   90.00
_cell.angle_gamma   90.00
#
_symmetry.space_group_name_H-M   'P 1'
#
loop_
_entity.id
_entity.type
_entity.pdbx_description
1 polymer ?
#
loop_
_entity_poly.entity_id
_entity_poly.type
_entity_poly.pdbx_seq_one_letter_code
_entity_poly.pdbx_strand_id
1 'polypeptide(L)' 'LFSCGTSKEGESYIVEWNESEGAVKRTYQGFRKRSLGVVQFDTTRNRFLAAGDEYLIKFWDMDNVNLLTTTDAEAGLP' A
#
# COMPACT_ATOMS: atom_id res chain seq x y z
N LEU A 1 9.81 -8.30 4.90
CA LEU A 1 8.51 -8.89 4.49
C LEU A 1 7.46 -7.80 4.33
N PHE A 2 6.52 -7.97 3.40
CA PHE A 2 5.33 -7.12 3.27
C PHE A 2 4.04 -7.92 3.42
N SER A 3 3.00 -7.30 3.97
CA SER A 3 1.64 -7.84 4.01
C SER A 3 0.61 -6.72 3.82
N CYS A 4 -0.60 -7.03 3.38
CA CYS A 4 -1.71 -6.09 3.34
C CYS A 4 -2.87 -6.58 4.22
N GLY A 5 -3.76 -5.66 4.61
CA GLY A 5 -4.94 -5.99 5.41
C GLY A 5 -5.97 -4.87 5.43
N THR A 6 -7.09 -5.15 6.09
CA THR A 6 -8.19 -4.19 6.29
C THR A 6 -8.44 -4.03 7.79
N SER A 7 -8.60 -2.80 8.25
CA SER A 7 -8.87 -2.48 9.65
C SER A 7 -10.32 -2.79 10.02
N LYS A 8 -10.64 -2.73 11.32
CA LYS A 8 -12.03 -2.89 11.79
C LYS A 8 -12.95 -1.80 11.25
N GLU A 9 -12.40 -0.62 10.95
CA GLU A 9 -13.11 0.51 10.35
C GLU A 9 -13.24 0.40 8.82
N GLY A 10 -12.72 -0.67 8.21
CA GLY A 10 -12.76 -0.88 6.76
C GLY A 10 -11.66 -0.16 5.98
N GLU A 11 -10.60 0.30 6.66
CA GLU A 11 -9.46 0.98 6.03
C GLU A 11 -8.44 -0.05 5.56
N SER A 12 -8.05 0.02 4.30
CA SER A 12 -6.97 -0.84 3.79
C SER A 12 -5.60 -0.28 4.14
N TYR A 13 -4.63 -1.16 4.33
CA TYR A 13 -3.24 -0.78 4.64
C TYR A 13 -2.25 -1.82 4.15
N ILE A 14 -0.99 -1.40 3.99
CA ILE A 14 0.16 -2.26 3.74
C ILE A 14 1.14 -2.12 4.91
N VAL A 15 1.71 -3.22 5.36
CA VAL A 15 2.69 -3.27 6.45
C VAL A 15 4.02 -3.79 5.92
N GLU A 16 5.10 -3.07 6.21
CA GLU A 16 6.47 -3.55 6.08
C GLU A 16 6.95 -4.06 7.44
N TRP A 17 7.49 -5.27 7.45
CA TRP A 17 7.99 -5.94 8.64
C TRP A 17 9.51 -6.01 8.64
N ASN A 18 10.11 -5.77 9.80
CA ASN A 18 11.45 -6.23 10.09
C ASN A 18 11.39 -7.72 10.42
N GLU A 19 11.83 -8.57 9.49
CA GLU A 19 11.77 -10.03 9.65
C GLU A 19 12.60 -10.53 10.82
N SER A 20 13.74 -9.92 11.09
CA SER A 20 14.64 -10.35 12.16
C SER A 20 14.08 -10.02 13.55
N GLU A 21 13.43 -8.87 13.67
CA GLU A 21 12.84 -8.41 14.95
C GLU A 21 11.40 -8.88 15.14
N GLY A 22 10.74 -9.39 14.10
CA GLY A 22 9.33 -9.76 14.13
C GLY A 22 8.40 -8.56 14.40
N ALA A 23 8.88 -7.34 14.11
CA ALA A 23 8.19 -6.10 14.44
C ALA A 23 7.75 -5.35 13.18
N VAL A 24 6.68 -4.57 13.32
CA VAL A 24 6.24 -3.63 12.28
C VAL A 24 7.31 -2.56 12.13
N LYS A 25 7.86 -2.45 10.92
CA LYS A 25 8.80 -1.39 10.56
C LYS A 25 8.05 -0.15 10.09
N ARG A 26 7.06 -0.32 9.21
CA ARG A 26 6.23 0.77 8.65
C ARG A 26 4.82 0.30 8.31
N THR A 27 3.89 1.25 8.33
CA THR A 27 2.52 1.07 7.84
C THR A 27 2.22 2.14 6.82
N TYR A 28 1.86 1.73 5.60
CA TYR A 28 1.44 2.60 4.50
C TYR A 28 -0.08 2.66 4.48
N GLN A 29 -0.61 3.89 4.52
CA GLN A 29 -2.03 4.19 4.63
C GLN A 29 -2.45 5.19 3.54
N GLY A 30 -3.72 5.59 3.54
CA GLY A 30 -4.27 6.57 2.59
C GLY A 30 -5.01 5.94 1.42
N PHE A 31 -5.33 4.65 1.52
CA PHE A 31 -6.31 3.97 0.66
C PHE A 31 -7.71 4.55 0.88
N ARG A 32 -8.61 4.41 -0.09
CA ARG A 32 -10.00 4.79 0.11
C ARG A 32 -10.73 3.78 0.99
N LYS A 33 -11.67 4.28 1.79
CA LYS A 33 -12.59 3.45 2.56
C LYS A 33 -13.40 2.59 1.60
N ARG A 34 -13.43 1.28 1.86
CA ARG A 34 -14.21 0.26 1.12
C ARG A 34 -13.63 -0.19 -0.23
N SER A 35 -12.32 -0.40 -0.31
CA SER A 35 -11.77 -1.26 -1.37
C SER A 35 -12.54 -2.60 -1.40
N LEU A 36 -13.12 -2.93 -2.55
CA LEU A 36 -13.94 -4.13 -2.75
C LEU A 36 -13.11 -5.43 -2.77
N GLY A 37 -11.79 -5.33 -2.59
CA GLY A 37 -10.88 -6.46 -2.61
C GLY A 37 -9.59 -6.24 -1.81
N VAL A 38 -8.77 -7.29 -1.79
CA VAL A 38 -7.44 -7.26 -1.18
C VAL A 38 -6.53 -6.35 -2.00
N VAL A 39 -5.92 -5.37 -1.34
CA VAL A 39 -4.94 -4.46 -1.95
C VAL A 39 -3.85 -5.25 -2.66
N GLN A 40 -3.72 -5.03 -3.97
CA GLN A 40 -2.61 -5.54 -4.76
C GLN A 40 -1.47 -4.53 -4.72
N PHE A 41 -0.26 -5.02 -4.47
CA PHE A 41 0.92 -4.17 -4.41
C PHE A 41 2.16 -4.90 -4.92
N ASP A 42 3.14 -4.13 -5.37
CA ASP A 42 4.47 -4.63 -5.71
C ASP A 42 5.55 -3.65 -5.24
N THR A 43 6.77 -4.16 -5.09
CA THR A 43 7.94 -3.39 -4.68
C THR A 43 9.04 -3.49 -5.73
N THR A 44 9.76 -2.40 -5.96
CA THR A 44 10.91 -2.37 -6.86
C THR A 44 12.22 -2.40 -6.07
N ARG A 45 13.32 -2.81 -6.72
CA ARG A 45 14.66 -2.79 -6.11
C ARG A 45 15.10 -1.41 -5.64
N ASN A 46 14.58 -0.36 -6.27
CA ASN A 46 14.87 1.02 -5.93
C ASN A 46 14.01 1.52 -4.75
N ARG A 47 13.40 0.58 -4.01
CA ARG A 47 12.66 0.83 -2.78
C ARG A 47 11.41 1.68 -2.99
N PHE A 48 10.73 1.50 -4.13
CA PHE A 48 9.39 2.04 -4.32
C PHE A 48 8.34 0.96 -4.09
N LEU A 49 7.28 1.32 -3.39
CA LEU A 49 6.05 0.54 -3.23
C LEU A 49 4.98 1.14 -4.13
N ALA A 50 4.32 0.32 -4.94
CA ALA A 50 3.17 0.69 -5.73
C ALA A 50 1.96 -0.16 -5.34
N ALA A 51 0.79 0.45 -5.17
CA ALA A 51 -0.44 -0.28 -4.84
C ALA A 51 -1.65 0.28 -5.60
N GLY A 52 -2.56 -0.61 -5.98
CA GLY A 52 -3.85 -0.24 -6.55
C GLY A 52 -4.85 0.22 -5.47
N ASP A 53 -5.62 1.26 -5.77
CA ASP A 53 -6.68 1.81 -4.91
C ASP A 53 -7.78 2.48 -5.76
N GLU A 54 -8.90 1.81 -5.99
CA GLU A 54 -10.09 2.35 -6.71
C GLU A 54 -9.73 3.16 -7.97
N TYR A 55 -9.29 2.48 -9.03
CA TYR A 55 -8.84 3.09 -10.28
C TYR A 55 -7.57 3.95 -10.17
N LEU A 56 -6.92 4.03 -9.02
CA LEU A 56 -5.67 4.75 -8.83
C LEU A 56 -4.51 3.78 -8.60
N ILE A 57 -3.31 4.23 -8.95
CA ILE A 57 -2.05 3.65 -8.50
C ILE A 57 -1.41 4.64 -7.55
N LYS A 58 -1.14 4.20 -6.32
CA LYS A 58 -0.45 4.98 -5.29
C LYS A 58 1.00 4.53 -5.19
N PHE A 59 1.89 5.50 -4.99
CA PHE A 59 3.31 5.26 -4.86
C PHE A 59 3.85 5.81 -3.55
N TRP A 60 4.74 5.04 -2.93
CA TRP A 60 5.52 5.45 -1.78
C TRP A 60 7.00 5.18 -2.03
N ASP A 61 7.85 6.05 -1.52
CA ASP A 61 9.24 5.72 -1.22
C ASP A 61 9.24 4.86 0.05
N MET A 62 9.84 3.67 0.03
CA MET A 62 9.83 2.76 1.17
C MET A 62 10.67 3.26 2.34
N ASP A 63 11.33 4.41 2.26
CA ASP A 63 11.94 5.10 3.39
C ASP A 63 11.05 6.21 4.00
N ASN A 64 9.90 6.48 3.38
CA ASN A 64 8.94 7.50 3.81
C ASN A 64 7.50 6.98 3.76
N VAL A 65 6.79 7.04 4.89
CA VAL A 65 5.38 6.61 4.96
C VAL A 65 4.42 7.56 4.24
N ASN A 66 4.86 8.78 3.92
CA ASN A 66 4.05 9.73 3.18
C ASN A 66 3.92 9.32 1.71
N LEU A 67 2.72 9.50 1.17
CA LEU A 67 2.43 9.22 -0.22
C LEU A 67 3.30 10.11 -1.12
N LEU A 68 4.03 9.49 -2.04
CA LEU A 68 4.89 10.20 -2.98
C LEU A 68 4.07 10.81 -4.11
N THR A 69 3.22 9.99 -4.74
CA THR A 69 2.33 10.44 -5.81
C THR A 69 1.20 9.44 -6.03
N THR A 70 0.21 9.84 -6.83
CA THR A 70 -0.90 9.00 -7.30
C THR A 70 -1.07 9.19 -8.80
N THR A 71 -1.40 8.12 -9.50
CA THR A 71 -1.70 8.12 -10.93
C THR A 71 -3.09 7.54 -11.15
N ASP A 72 -3.91 8.22 -11.95
CA ASP A 72 -5.20 7.67 -12.40
C ASP A 72 -4.93 6.57 -13.43
N ALA A 73 -5.49 5.39 -13.21
CA ALA A 73 -5.37 4.24 -14.10
C ALA A 73 -6.50 4.21 -15.16
N GLU A 74 -7.26 5.30 -15.31
CA GLU A 74 -8.31 5.49 -16.32
C GLU A 74 -9.36 4.36 -16.30
N ALA A 75 -9.73 3.91 -15.11
CA ALA A 75 -10.59 2.76 -14.87
C ALA A 75 -10.06 1.39 -15.34
N GLY A 76 -8.77 1.29 -15.67
CA GLY A 76 -8.10 0.04 -16.06
C GLY A 76 -7.78 -0.91 -14.90
N LEU A 77 -8.05 -0.51 -13.65
CA LEU A 77 -7.86 -1.33 -12.45
C LEU A 77 -9.21 -1.51 -11.73
N PRO A 78 -9.55 -2.73 -11.27
CA PRO A 78 -10.81 -3.01 -10.57
C PRO A 78 -10.91 -2.38 -9.18
#